data_AF-A0A848VFY5-F1
#
_entry.id   AF-A0A848VFY5-F1
#
_cell.length_a   1.000
_cell.length_b   1.000
_cell.length_c   1.000
_cell.angle_alpha   90.00
_cell.angle_beta   90.00
_cell.angle_gamma   90.00
#
_symmetry.space_group_name_H-M   'P 1'
#
loop_
_entity.id
_entity.type
_entity.pdbx_description
1 polymer ?
#
loop_
_entity_poly.entity_id
_entity_poly.type
_entity_poly.pdbx_seq_one_letter_code
_entity_poly.pdbx_strand_id
1 'polypeptide(L)'
;MQSTPNSNPTHNKLVARWLLACCALVFAMVILGGATRLTGSGLSMVDWRPVTGWLPPIGESAWLAEFDKYQTSPEYQKENTHMNVDDFKGIFWLEYLHRLLGRIIGLAFLVPFVWFAVKGYIQRREYPKYALMFVLGGMQGVLGWYMVKSGLVDRPEVSQYRLTAHLLSAFLIYAFMLWVALSLLYPAEGKRVH
;
A
#
# COMPACT_ATOMS: atom_id res chain seq x y z
N MET A 1 0.96 36.05 24.32
CA MET A 1 1.86 35.37 23.36
C MET A 1 2.18 33.97 23.89
N GLN A 2 1.55 32.92 23.36
CA GLN A 2 1.90 31.55 23.71
C GLN A 2 3.12 31.14 22.88
N SER A 3 4.25 30.96 23.57
CA SER A 3 5.46 30.33 23.04
C SER A 3 5.09 29.01 22.35
N THR A 4 5.30 28.91 21.05
CA THR A 4 5.25 27.63 20.34
C THR A 4 6.22 26.67 21.05
N PRO A 5 5.79 25.49 21.51
CA PRO A 5 6.73 24.52 22.06
C PRO A 5 7.71 24.16 20.94
N ASN A 6 8.98 24.49 21.15
CA ASN A 6 10.08 24.14 20.26
C ASN A 6 9.99 22.65 19.93
N SER A 7 9.67 22.32 18.68
CA SER A 7 9.78 20.95 18.20
C SER A 7 11.25 20.53 18.32
N ASN A 8 11.55 19.51 19.12
CA ASN A 8 12.91 19.02 19.29
C ASN A 8 13.47 18.58 17.91
N PRO A 9 14.55 19.21 17.39
CA PRO A 9 15.07 18.90 16.06
C PRO A 9 15.43 17.42 15.88
N THR A 10 15.85 16.74 16.95
CA THR A 10 16.14 15.30 16.93
C THR A 10 14.87 14.47 16.74
N HIS A 11 13.77 14.84 17.42
CA HIS A 11 12.48 14.14 17.26
C HIS A 11 11.94 14.32 15.83
N ASN A 12 12.02 15.55 15.29
CA ASN A 12 11.59 15.82 13.91
C ASN A 12 12.37 14.98 12.89
N LYS A 13 13.71 14.85 13.06
CA LYS A 13 14.54 13.99 12.20
C LYS A 13 14.14 12.52 12.28
N LEU A 14 13.79 12.01 13.46
CA LEU A 14 13.34 10.62 13.62
C LEU A 14 12.00 10.37 12.93
N VAL A 15 11.03 11.25 13.14
CA VAL A 15 9.71 11.17 12.47
C VAL A 15 9.87 11.28 10.96
N ALA A 16 10.72 12.21 10.48
CA ALA A 16 10.99 12.35 9.06
C ALA A 16 11.63 11.11 8.43
N ARG A 17 12.65 10.52 9.07
CA ARG A 17 13.30 9.28 8.59
C ARG A 17 12.31 8.12 8.51
N TRP A 18 11.42 8.01 9.48
CA TRP A 18 10.34 7.02 9.44
C TRP A 18 9.40 7.27 8.25
N LEU A 19 8.94 8.50 8.03
CA LEU A 19 8.11 8.84 6.87
C LEU A 19 8.84 8.57 5.54
N LEU A 20 10.15 8.84 5.45
CA LEU A 20 10.95 8.50 4.26
C LEU A 20 11.07 6.98 4.05
N ALA A 21 11.17 6.20 5.12
CA ALA A 21 11.14 4.74 5.03
C ALA A 21 9.77 4.27 4.52
N CYS A 22 8.66 4.85 4.99
CA CYS A 22 7.34 4.59 4.44
C CYS A 22 7.22 5.00 2.96
N CYS A 23 7.78 6.15 2.56
CA CYS A 23 7.85 6.55 1.15
C CYS A 23 8.60 5.50 0.31
N ALA A 24 9.75 5.01 0.77
CA ALA A 24 10.50 3.97 0.05
C ALA A 24 9.67 2.68 -0.13
N LEU A 25 8.91 2.27 0.89
CA LEU A 25 8.00 1.13 0.78
C LEU A 25 6.86 1.40 -0.21
N VAL A 26 6.26 2.59 -0.19
CA VAL A 26 5.20 2.98 -1.16
C VAL A 26 5.75 3.02 -2.58
N PHE A 27 6.99 3.50 -2.78
CA PHE A 27 7.64 3.47 -4.08
C PHE A 27 7.86 2.03 -4.58
N ALA A 28 8.35 1.14 -3.71
CA ALA A 28 8.46 -0.28 -4.03
C ALA A 28 7.10 -0.92 -4.36
N MET A 29 6.04 -0.53 -3.64
CA MET A 29 4.66 -0.95 -3.88
C MET A 29 4.14 -0.53 -5.25
N VAL A 30 4.46 0.69 -5.69
CA VAL A 30 4.10 1.18 -7.04
C VAL A 30 4.81 0.36 -8.12
N ILE A 31 6.11 0.09 -7.97
CA ILE A 31 6.87 -0.75 -8.93
C ILE A 31 6.28 -2.16 -8.99
N LEU A 32 6.09 -2.79 -7.83
CA LEU A 32 5.55 -4.15 -7.73
C LEU A 32 4.12 -4.24 -8.28
N GLY A 33 3.29 -3.21 -8.05
CA GLY A 33 1.95 -3.10 -8.64
C GLY A 33 1.98 -2.94 -10.15
N GLY A 34 2.90 -2.12 -10.66
CA GLY A 34 3.15 -2.00 -12.10
C GLY A 34 3.51 -3.36 -12.71
N ALA A 35 4.46 -4.08 -12.11
CA ALA A 35 4.86 -5.42 -12.56
C ALA A 35 3.69 -6.41 -12.50
N THR A 36 2.91 -6.43 -11.41
CA THR A 36 1.73 -7.29 -11.24
C THR A 36 0.71 -7.03 -12.35
N ARG A 37 0.49 -5.76 -12.74
CA ARG A 37 -0.44 -5.42 -13.81
C ARG A 37 0.10 -5.77 -15.20
N LEU A 38 1.36 -5.45 -15.49
CA LEU A 38 1.97 -5.66 -16.80
C LEU A 38 2.17 -7.14 -17.14
N THR A 39 2.28 -8.00 -16.13
CA THR A 39 2.41 -9.46 -16.28
C THR A 39 1.06 -10.19 -16.30
N GLY A 40 -0.07 -9.48 -16.20
CA GLY A 40 -1.39 -10.11 -16.09
C GLY A 40 -1.64 -10.82 -14.76
N SER A 41 -0.85 -10.55 -13.73
CA SER A 41 -0.95 -11.24 -12.44
C SER A 41 -2.04 -10.68 -11.52
N GLY A 42 -2.65 -9.55 -11.87
CA GLY A 42 -3.50 -8.77 -10.95
C GLY A 42 -4.86 -9.38 -10.60
N LEU A 43 -5.23 -10.54 -11.15
CA LEU A 43 -6.49 -11.25 -10.86
C LEU A 43 -6.25 -12.71 -10.43
N SER A 44 -5.00 -13.10 -10.17
CA SER A 44 -4.60 -14.45 -9.76
C SER A 44 -5.12 -14.86 -8.37
N MET A 45 -5.33 -13.90 -7.46
CA MET A 45 -5.87 -14.12 -6.13
C MET A 45 -7.33 -13.64 -6.03
N VAL A 46 -8.24 -14.59 -6.24
CA VAL A 46 -9.71 -14.39 -6.21
C VAL A 46 -10.25 -14.01 -4.83
N ASP A 47 -9.63 -14.51 -3.76
CA ASP A 47 -10.04 -14.22 -2.38
C ASP A 47 -9.44 -12.91 -1.86
N TRP A 48 -10.28 -12.00 -1.36
CA TRP A 48 -9.80 -10.86 -0.58
C TRP A 48 -9.72 -11.19 0.92
N ARG A 49 -8.50 -11.32 1.41
CA ARG A 49 -8.20 -11.49 2.84
C ARG A 49 -7.40 -10.30 3.36
N PRO A 50 -8.03 -9.18 3.79
CA PRO A 50 -7.28 -7.97 4.19
C PRO A 50 -6.48 -8.17 5.49
N VAL A 51 -7.06 -8.90 6.47
CA VAL A 51 -6.46 -9.12 7.79
C VAL A 51 -5.65 -10.43 7.86
N THR A 52 -6.09 -11.46 7.12
CA THR A 52 -5.48 -12.80 7.08
C THR A 52 -4.70 -13.03 5.78
N GLY A 53 -4.05 -14.18 5.62
CA GLY A 53 -3.27 -14.51 4.40
C GLY A 53 -1.85 -13.92 4.38
N TRP A 54 -1.19 -13.89 5.54
CA TRP A 54 0.22 -13.50 5.69
C TRP A 54 1.22 -14.57 5.26
N LEU A 55 0.73 -15.80 5.07
CA LEU A 55 1.51 -16.93 4.59
C LEU A 55 0.99 -17.31 3.20
N PRO A 56 1.89 -17.66 2.27
CA PRO A 56 1.50 -18.23 0.98
C PRO A 56 0.94 -19.65 1.17
N PRO A 57 0.37 -20.28 0.15
CA PRO A 57 0.01 -21.70 0.19
C PRO A 57 1.25 -22.55 0.52
N ILE A 58 1.11 -23.45 1.50
CA ILE A 58 2.19 -24.33 1.97
C ILE A 58 1.80 -25.78 1.65
N GLY A 59 2.64 -26.45 0.86
CA GLY A 59 2.40 -27.80 0.40
C GLY A 59 1.56 -27.87 -0.88
N GLU A 60 1.61 -29.03 -1.54
CA GLU A 60 1.00 -29.25 -2.85
C GLU A 60 -0.52 -29.10 -2.83
N SER A 61 -1.19 -29.67 -1.82
CA SER A 61 -2.65 -29.60 -1.69
C SER A 61 -3.17 -28.17 -1.55
N ALA A 62 -2.45 -27.30 -0.84
CA ALA A 62 -2.83 -25.89 -0.69
C ALA A 62 -2.66 -25.12 -2.01
N TRP A 63 -1.62 -25.43 -2.79
CA TRP A 63 -1.43 -24.84 -4.12
C TRP A 63 -2.51 -25.27 -5.10
N LEU A 64 -2.86 -26.56 -5.11
CA LEU A 64 -3.97 -27.06 -5.93
C LEU A 64 -5.29 -26.40 -5.55
N ALA A 65 -5.59 -26.25 -4.26
CA ALA A 65 -6.82 -25.58 -3.82
C ALA A 65 -6.92 -24.11 -4.23
N GLU A 66 -5.83 -23.35 -4.25
CA GLU A 66 -5.84 -21.97 -4.77
C GLU A 66 -5.88 -21.93 -6.30
N PHE A 67 -5.25 -22.91 -6.97
CA PHE A 67 -5.34 -23.04 -8.42
C PHE A 67 -6.77 -23.40 -8.88
N ASP A 68 -7.44 -24.34 -8.20
CA ASP A 68 -8.83 -24.71 -8.48
C ASP A 68 -9.76 -23.47 -8.41
N LYS A 69 -9.55 -22.59 -7.42
CA LYS A 69 -10.27 -21.30 -7.36
C LYS A 69 -9.94 -20.42 -8.55
N TYR A 70 -8.67 -20.28 -8.90
CA TYR A 70 -8.24 -19.50 -10.06
C TYR A 70 -8.87 -20.02 -11.36
N GLN A 71 -9.02 -21.33 -11.53
CA GLN A 71 -9.66 -21.94 -12.70
C GLN A 71 -11.14 -21.54 -12.87
N THR A 72 -11.81 -21.14 -11.79
CA THR A 72 -13.17 -20.60 -11.85
C THR A 72 -13.23 -19.13 -12.31
N SER A 73 -12.09 -18.44 -12.35
CA SER A 73 -12.03 -17.02 -12.70
C SER A 73 -12.22 -16.78 -14.21
N PRO A 74 -12.76 -15.62 -14.61
CA PRO A 74 -12.84 -15.25 -16.02
C PRO A 74 -11.48 -15.15 -16.72
N GLU A 75 -10.40 -14.81 -15.98
CA GLU A 75 -9.05 -14.71 -16.52
C GLU A 75 -8.52 -16.09 -16.95
N TYR A 76 -8.69 -17.11 -16.10
CA TYR A 76 -8.35 -18.48 -16.48
C TYR A 76 -9.20 -18.98 -17.65
N GLN A 77 -10.51 -18.80 -17.59
CA GLN A 77 -11.44 -19.34 -18.60
C GLN A 77 -11.26 -18.73 -19.99
N LYS A 78 -10.73 -17.51 -20.10
CA LYS A 78 -10.64 -16.78 -21.37
C LYS A 78 -9.21 -16.64 -21.89
N GLU A 79 -8.23 -16.40 -21.01
CA GLU A 79 -6.87 -16.07 -21.40
C GLU A 79 -5.88 -17.20 -21.04
N ASN A 80 -6.03 -17.77 -19.84
CA ASN A 80 -5.00 -18.62 -19.23
C ASN A 80 -5.37 -20.12 -19.16
N THR A 81 -6.27 -20.58 -20.04
CA THR A 81 -6.79 -21.97 -20.06
C THR A 81 -5.72 -23.05 -20.26
N HIS A 82 -4.55 -22.67 -20.77
CA HIS A 82 -3.42 -23.54 -21.01
C HIS A 82 -2.48 -23.68 -19.79
N MET A 83 -2.63 -22.84 -18.76
CA MET A 83 -1.77 -22.86 -17.58
C MET A 83 -1.98 -24.09 -16.72
N ASN A 84 -0.89 -24.65 -16.23
CA ASN A 84 -0.88 -25.61 -15.13
C ASN A 84 -0.62 -24.91 -13.78
N VAL A 85 -0.55 -25.68 -12.69
CA VAL A 85 -0.33 -25.16 -11.34
C VAL A 85 1.04 -24.46 -11.18
N ASP A 86 2.06 -24.86 -11.94
CA ASP A 86 3.39 -24.26 -11.86
C ASP A 86 3.44 -22.90 -12.57
N ASP A 87 2.75 -22.76 -13.71
CA ASP A 87 2.57 -21.46 -14.38
C ASP A 87 1.78 -20.49 -13.46
N PHE A 88 0.72 -20.99 -12.82
CA PHE A 88 -0.10 -20.23 -11.88
C PHE A 88 0.70 -19.68 -10.69
N LYS A 89 1.64 -20.45 -10.14
CA LYS A 89 2.50 -19.98 -9.03
C LYS A 89 3.22 -18.68 -9.38
N GLY A 90 3.67 -18.52 -10.62
CA GLY A 90 4.38 -17.31 -11.07
C GLY A 90 3.53 -16.05 -10.90
N ILE A 91 2.31 -16.06 -11.47
CA ILE A 91 1.38 -14.93 -11.38
C ILE A 91 0.89 -14.73 -9.94
N PHE A 92 0.63 -15.82 -9.21
CA PHE A 92 0.22 -15.76 -7.82
C PHE A 92 1.26 -15.06 -6.94
N TRP A 93 2.55 -15.36 -7.11
CA TRP A 93 3.61 -14.77 -6.28
C TRP A 93 3.70 -13.26 -6.43
N LEU A 94 3.55 -12.72 -7.64
CA LEU A 94 3.58 -11.28 -7.87
C LEU A 94 2.43 -10.59 -7.14
N GLU A 95 1.20 -11.10 -7.29
CA GLU A 95 0.05 -10.52 -6.62
C GLU A 95 0.10 -10.71 -5.09
N TYR A 96 0.54 -11.88 -4.62
CA TYR A 96 0.73 -12.17 -3.21
C TYR A 96 1.72 -11.20 -2.58
N LEU A 97 2.90 -11.01 -3.20
CA LEU A 97 3.91 -10.09 -2.69
C LEU A 97 3.41 -8.65 -2.71
N HIS A 98 2.66 -8.24 -3.73
CA HIS A 98 2.02 -6.93 -3.78
C HIS A 98 1.06 -6.71 -2.60
N ARG A 99 0.16 -7.68 -2.35
CA ARG A 99 -0.79 -7.62 -1.24
C ARG A 99 -0.08 -7.69 0.12
N LEU A 100 0.96 -8.51 0.25
CA LEU A 100 1.77 -8.62 1.48
C LEU A 100 2.48 -7.30 1.79
N LEU A 101 3.11 -6.68 0.79
CA LEU A 101 3.77 -5.39 0.94
C LEU A 101 2.78 -4.30 1.36
N GLY A 102 1.57 -4.28 0.80
CA GLY A 102 0.49 -3.38 1.24
C GLY A 102 0.18 -3.50 2.74
N ARG A 103 0.13 -4.73 3.28
CA ARG A 103 -0.08 -4.96 4.73
C ARG A 103 1.13 -4.52 5.56
N ILE A 104 2.34 -4.80 5.08
CA ILE A 104 3.60 -4.37 5.72
C ILE A 104 3.63 -2.84 5.82
N ILE A 105 3.25 -2.11 4.76
CA ILE A 105 3.17 -0.65 4.77
C ILE A 105 2.19 -0.15 5.84
N GLY A 106 1.02 -0.78 5.95
CA GLY A 106 0.04 -0.44 6.98
C GLY A 106 0.60 -0.56 8.40
N LEU A 107 1.31 -1.65 8.70
CA LEU A 107 1.98 -1.84 10.00
C LEU A 107 3.17 -0.92 10.20
N ALA A 108 4.02 -0.76 9.18
CA ALA A 108 5.19 0.11 9.21
C ALA A 108 4.81 1.59 9.39
N PHE A 109 3.59 1.97 9.02
CA PHE A 109 3.03 3.27 9.36
C PHE A 109 2.41 3.28 10.75
N LEU A 110 1.44 2.40 11.02
CA LEU A 110 0.61 2.48 12.23
C LEU A 110 1.42 2.30 13.52
N VAL A 111 2.34 1.33 13.57
CA VAL A 111 3.09 1.01 14.78
C VAL A 111 3.99 2.17 15.21
N PRO A 112 4.85 2.73 14.32
CA PRO A 112 5.64 3.90 14.70
C PRO A 112 4.77 5.14 14.92
N PHE A 113 3.67 5.33 14.18
CA PHE A 113 2.76 6.46 14.42
C PHE A 113 2.23 6.47 15.87
N VAL A 114 1.71 5.33 16.34
CA VAL A 114 1.23 5.19 17.73
C VAL A 114 2.37 5.43 18.71
N TRP A 115 3.55 4.86 18.45
CA TRP A 115 4.72 5.04 19.31
C TRP A 115 5.15 6.53 19.40
N PHE A 116 5.28 7.23 18.27
CA PHE A 116 5.64 8.64 18.22
C PHE A 116 4.56 9.53 18.88
N ALA A 117 3.29 9.18 18.73
CA ALA A 117 2.19 9.88 19.37
C ALA A 117 2.25 9.75 20.90
N VAL A 118 2.41 8.52 21.42
CA VAL A 118 2.53 8.24 22.86
C VAL A 118 3.78 8.90 23.46
N LYS A 119 4.89 8.90 22.74
CA LYS A 119 6.15 9.53 23.19
C LYS A 119 6.15 11.05 23.03
N GLY A 120 5.11 11.65 22.43
CA GLY A 120 5.01 13.09 22.22
C GLY A 120 5.99 13.65 21.19
N TYR A 121 6.49 12.83 20.27
CA TYR A 121 7.40 13.27 19.20
C TYR A 121 6.64 14.04 18.12
N ILE A 122 5.33 13.78 17.99
CA ILE A 122 4.41 14.50 17.12
C ILE A 122 3.53 15.42 17.98
N GLN A 123 3.47 16.70 17.63
CA GLN A 123 2.59 17.65 18.32
C GLN A 123 1.12 17.32 18.04
N ARG A 124 0.24 17.48 19.05
CA ARG A 124 -1.20 17.17 18.90
C ARG A 124 -1.87 17.87 17.72
N ARG A 125 -1.46 19.11 17.40
CA ARG A 125 -1.96 19.86 16.23
C ARG A 125 -1.68 19.18 14.89
N GLU A 126 -0.64 18.35 14.84
CA GLU A 126 -0.17 17.69 13.62
C GLU A 126 -0.82 16.32 13.43
N TYR A 127 -1.46 15.73 14.45
CA TYR A 127 -2.13 14.43 14.37
C TYR A 127 -3.08 14.29 13.17
N PRO A 128 -3.89 15.30 12.79
CA PRO A 128 -4.75 15.20 11.62
C PRO A 128 -4.00 14.86 10.33
N LYS A 129 -2.75 15.33 10.14
CA LYS A 129 -1.95 15.02 8.94
C LYS A 129 -1.60 13.54 8.86
N TYR A 130 -1.14 12.95 9.97
CA TYR A 130 -0.77 11.53 10.03
C TYR A 130 -2.01 10.62 9.98
N ALA A 131 -3.10 11.02 10.65
CA ALA A 131 -4.38 10.31 10.56
C ALA A 131 -4.90 10.33 9.11
N LEU A 132 -4.80 11.46 8.42
CA LEU A 132 -5.15 11.56 7.01
C LEU A 132 -4.29 10.64 6.14
N MET A 133 -2.98 10.58 6.33
CA MET A 133 -2.11 9.62 5.62
C MET A 133 -2.56 8.17 5.82
N PHE A 134 -2.87 7.79 7.06
CA PHE A 134 -3.33 6.44 7.37
C PHE A 134 -4.67 6.11 6.72
N VAL A 135 -5.65 7.02 6.81
CA VAL A 135 -6.96 6.86 6.19
C VAL A 135 -6.85 6.78 4.67
N LEU A 136 -6.08 7.67 4.04
CA LEU A 136 -5.85 7.63 2.60
C LEU A 136 -5.15 6.34 2.16
N GLY A 137 -4.18 5.84 2.93
CA GLY A 137 -3.55 4.54 2.70
C GLY A 137 -4.54 3.37 2.81
N GLY A 138 -5.44 3.39 3.80
CA GLY A 138 -6.51 2.41 3.94
C GLY A 138 -7.50 2.46 2.77
N MET A 139 -7.94 3.66 2.40
CA MET A 139 -8.77 3.89 1.21
C MET A 139 -8.08 3.41 -0.06
N GLN A 140 -6.75 3.47 -0.11
CA GLN A 140 -6.01 2.97 -1.25
C GLN A 140 -6.10 1.45 -1.38
N GLY A 141 -6.03 0.72 -0.27
CA GLY A 141 -6.29 -0.72 -0.25
C GLY A 141 -7.71 -1.06 -0.71
N VAL A 142 -8.71 -0.27 -0.32
CA VAL A 142 -10.10 -0.43 -0.77
C VAL A 142 -10.24 -0.20 -2.28
N LEU A 143 -9.61 0.85 -2.80
CA LEU A 143 -9.62 1.14 -4.23
C LEU A 143 -8.92 0.04 -5.04
N GLY A 144 -7.80 -0.49 -4.54
CA GLY A 144 -7.08 -1.62 -5.14
C GLY A 144 -7.93 -2.90 -5.18
N TRP A 145 -8.65 -3.22 -4.11
CA TRP A 145 -9.59 -4.34 -4.17
C TRP A 145 -10.73 -4.11 -5.15
N TYR A 146 -11.31 -2.90 -5.18
CA TYR A 146 -12.41 -2.59 -6.08
C TYR A 146 -12.01 -2.78 -7.55
N MET A 147 -10.74 -2.49 -7.89
CA MET A 147 -10.17 -2.83 -9.19
C MET A 147 -10.17 -4.34 -9.45
N VAL A 148 -9.64 -5.15 -8.53
CA VAL A 148 -9.58 -6.62 -8.67
C VAL A 148 -10.99 -7.22 -8.79
N LYS A 149 -11.88 -6.90 -7.85
CA LYS A 149 -13.25 -7.43 -7.83
C LYS A 149 -13.98 -7.19 -9.15
N SER A 150 -13.72 -6.06 -9.80
CA SER A 150 -14.36 -5.75 -11.07
C SER A 150 -13.87 -6.55 -12.27
N GLY A 151 -12.63 -7.06 -12.22
CA GLY A 151 -12.10 -7.97 -13.24
C GLY A 151 -12.63 -9.41 -13.09
N LEU A 152 -13.27 -9.74 -11.96
CA LEU A 152 -13.72 -11.10 -11.66
C LEU A 152 -15.18 -11.39 -12.04
N VAL A 153 -15.93 -10.42 -12.58
CA VAL A 153 -17.37 -10.60 -12.88
C VAL A 153 -17.61 -10.92 -14.36
N ASP A 154 -17.36 -9.98 -15.27
CA ASP A 154 -17.75 -10.14 -16.69
C ASP A 154 -16.56 -10.15 -17.67
N ARG A 155 -15.66 -9.18 -17.52
CA ARG A 155 -14.47 -9.03 -18.37
C ARG A 155 -13.22 -9.04 -17.48
N PRO A 156 -12.19 -9.86 -17.77
CA PRO A 156 -10.93 -9.91 -17.02
C PRO A 156 -10.05 -8.67 -17.26
N GLU A 157 -10.67 -7.50 -17.36
CA GLU A 157 -10.01 -6.23 -17.60
C GLU A 157 -10.35 -5.27 -16.47
N VAL A 158 -9.30 -4.82 -15.78
CA VAL A 158 -9.42 -3.67 -14.89
C VAL A 158 -9.61 -2.42 -15.74
N SER A 159 -10.74 -1.75 -15.55
CA SER A 159 -11.03 -0.46 -16.19
C SER A 159 -9.85 0.52 -16.03
N GLN A 160 -9.38 1.08 -17.15
CA GLN A 160 -8.26 2.03 -17.20
C GLN A 160 -8.49 3.26 -16.30
N TYR A 161 -9.74 3.66 -16.13
CA TYR A 161 -10.12 4.73 -15.21
C TYR A 161 -9.84 4.37 -13.74
N ARG A 162 -10.09 3.12 -13.34
CA ARG A 162 -9.85 2.67 -11.96
C ARG A 162 -8.36 2.50 -11.68
N LEU A 163 -7.63 1.93 -12.66
CA LEU A 163 -6.18 1.82 -12.59
C LEU A 163 -5.52 3.20 -12.47
N THR A 164 -5.93 4.15 -13.32
CA THR A 164 -5.44 5.53 -13.27
C THR A 164 -5.78 6.19 -11.94
N ALA A 165 -7.03 6.05 -11.45
CA ALA A 165 -7.43 6.61 -10.17
C ALA A 165 -6.61 6.04 -8.99
N HIS A 166 -6.33 4.74 -9.01
CA HIS A 166 -5.50 4.07 -8.00
C HIS A 166 -4.05 4.55 -8.06
N LEU A 167 -3.43 4.56 -9.24
CA LEU A 167 -2.06 5.03 -9.38
C LEU A 167 -1.91 6.52 -9.00
N LEU A 168 -2.83 7.38 -9.46
CA LEU A 168 -2.80 8.80 -9.16
C LEU A 168 -2.96 9.07 -7.66
N SER A 169 -3.90 8.39 -7.00
CA SER A 169 -4.06 8.51 -5.54
C SER A 169 -2.83 7.99 -4.79
N ALA A 170 -2.14 6.95 -5.28
CA ALA A 170 -0.89 6.48 -4.68
C ALA A 170 0.20 7.55 -4.75
N PHE A 171 0.33 8.24 -5.89
CA PHE A 171 1.27 9.35 -6.04
C PHE A 171 0.92 10.55 -5.16
N LEU A 172 -0.37 10.88 -4.99
CA LEU A 172 -0.80 11.96 -4.10
C LEU A 172 -0.48 11.64 -2.63
N ILE A 173 -0.71 10.39 -2.19
CA ILE A 173 -0.36 9.94 -0.83
C ILE A 173 1.16 10.01 -0.63
N TYR A 174 1.93 9.49 -1.60
CA TYR A 174 3.39 9.54 -1.57
C TYR A 174 3.90 10.98 -1.49
N ALA A 175 3.39 11.88 -2.34
CA ALA A 175 3.79 13.28 -2.37
C ALA A 175 3.43 14.00 -1.06
N PHE A 176 2.25 13.72 -0.50
CA PHE A 176 1.84 14.28 0.79
C PHE A 176 2.75 13.82 1.94
N MET A 177 3.07 12.52 1.98
CA MET A 177 3.95 11.94 2.99
C MET A 177 5.38 12.49 2.87
N LEU A 178 5.91 12.55 1.64
CA LEU A 178 7.22 13.11 1.34
C LEU A 178 7.28 14.60 1.72
N TRP A 179 6.25 15.37 1.39
CA TRP A 179 6.16 16.79 1.75
C TRP A 179 6.23 16.98 3.27
N VAL A 180 5.47 16.20 4.05
CA VAL A 180 5.55 16.26 5.52
C VAL A 180 6.95 15.87 6.02
N ALA A 181 7.55 14.80 5.48
CA ALA A 181 8.91 14.40 5.85
C ALA A 181 9.94 15.51 5.59
N LEU A 182 9.89 16.14 4.41
CA LEU A 182 10.78 17.23 4.04
C LEU A 182 10.53 18.48 4.89
N SER A 183 9.27 18.79 5.24
CA SER A 183 8.96 19.93 6.12
C SER A 183 9.52 19.77 7.54
N LEU A 184 9.69 18.53 8.00
CA LEU A 184 10.32 18.22 9.29
C LEU A 184 11.85 18.29 9.23
N LEU A 185 12.46 17.98 8.08
CA LEU A 185 13.91 18.06 7.86
C LEU A 185 14.40 19.47 7.55
N TYR A 186 13.60 20.22 6.79
CA TYR A 186 13.88 21.56 6.32
C TYR A 186 12.72 22.49 6.73
N PRO A 187 12.61 22.84 8.03
CA PRO A 187 11.61 23.80 8.47
C PRO A 187 11.88 25.13 7.76
N ALA A 188 10.83 25.77 7.22
CA ALA A 188 10.97 27.09 6.63
C ALA A 188 11.54 28.06 7.68
N GLU A 189 12.70 28.65 7.41
CA GLU A 189 13.22 29.75 8.21
C GLU A 189 12.31 30.96 8.00
N GLY A 190 11.50 31.31 9.01
CA GLY A 190 10.77 32.58 8.97
C GLY A 190 9.40 32.59 9.62
N LYS A 191 9.37 32.53 10.95
CA LYS A 191 8.51 33.40 11.78
C LYS A 191 9.21 33.71 13.11
N ARG A 192 10.36 34.39 13.06
CA ARG A 192 10.67 35.35 14.12
C ARG A 192 9.92 36.63 13.74
N VAL A 193 8.66 36.71 14.12
CA VAL A 193 8.00 38.02 14.20
C VAL A 193 8.54 38.63 15.49
N HIS A 194 9.20 39.78 15.35
CA HIS A 194 9.68 40.59 16.47
C HIS A 194 8.60 40.82 17.52
#